data_AF-A0A529LT26-F1
#
_entry.id   AF-A0A529LT26-F1
#
_cell.length_a   1.000
_cell.length_b   1.000
_cell.length_c   1.000
_cell.angle_alpha   90.00
_cell.angle_beta   90.00
_cell.angle_gamma   90.00
#
_symmetry.space_group_name_H-M   'P 1'
#
loop_
_entity.id
_entity.type
_entity.pdbx_description
1 polymer ?
#
loop_
_entity_poly.entity_id
_entity_poly.type
_entity_poly.pdbx_seq_one_letter_code
_entity_poly.pdbx_strand_id
1 'polypeptide(L)'
;LSAVTRSITLDQPISATAMLAEIAGDLVRGVLADNPHERTISLLAISVSYLEESFELQLELPLGLADEKRRPGTRKGLARFDADRAIDKIRERFGKQAVGYGTVALEAARSVPDEFRELAEKEL
;
A
#
# COMPACT_ATOMS: atom_id res chain seq x y z
N LEU A 1 -7.71 11.04 22.69
CA LEU A 1 -7.26 10.33 21.47
C LEU A 1 -6.85 11.38 20.45
N SER A 2 -5.59 11.37 20.02
CA SER A 2 -5.10 12.16 18.89
C SER A 2 -5.19 11.31 17.63
N ALA A 3 -5.57 11.92 16.51
CA ALA A 3 -5.56 11.28 15.20
C ALA A 3 -4.74 12.16 14.26
N VAL A 4 -3.82 11.55 13.51
CA VAL A 4 -2.94 12.25 12.58
C VAL A 4 -3.09 11.61 11.20
N THR A 5 -3.22 12.46 10.18
CA THR A 5 -3.23 12.05 8.78
C THR A 5 -2.01 12.64 8.08
N ARG A 6 -1.32 11.83 7.27
CA ARG A 6 -0.29 12.26 6.33
C ARG A 6 -0.65 11.75 4.95
N SER A 7 -0.38 12.56 3.93
CA SER A 7 -0.58 12.21 2.53
C SER A 7 0.59 12.72 1.71
N ILE A 8 0.78 12.12 0.54
CA ILE A 8 1.72 12.57 -0.48
C ILE A 8 1.06 12.37 -1.84
N THR A 9 1.19 13.37 -2.71
CA THR A 9 0.85 13.23 -4.13
C THR A 9 2.10 12.78 -4.87
N LEU A 10 1.96 11.78 -5.73
CA LEU A 10 3.04 11.26 -6.57
C LEU A 10 2.95 11.85 -7.97
N ASP A 11 4.08 11.91 -8.67
CA ASP A 11 4.14 12.44 -10.04
C ASP A 11 3.52 11.50 -11.09
N GLN A 12 3.32 10.23 -10.73
CA GLN A 12 2.69 9.21 -11.59
C GLN A 12 1.74 8.33 -10.77
N PRO A 13 0.66 7.82 -11.38
CA PRO A 13 -0.23 6.85 -10.75
C PRO A 13 0.50 5.53 -10.46
N ILE A 14 0.14 4.88 -9.36
CA ILE A 14 0.70 3.59 -8.96
C ILE A 14 -0.43 2.63 -8.61
N SER A 15 -0.24 1.34 -8.87
CA SER A 15 -1.23 0.30 -8.56
C SER A 15 -0.66 -0.87 -7.76
N ALA A 16 0.66 -1.08 -7.79
CA ALA A 16 1.27 -2.20 -7.11
C ALA A 16 1.16 -2.07 -5.58
N THR A 17 0.59 -3.09 -4.94
CA THR A 17 0.38 -3.25 -3.50
C THR A 17 1.68 -3.03 -2.73
N ALA A 18 2.79 -3.58 -3.22
CA ALA A 18 4.10 -3.38 -2.61
C ALA A 18 4.54 -1.89 -2.62
N MET A 19 4.22 -1.14 -3.67
CA MET A 19 4.53 0.30 -3.73
C MET A 19 3.64 1.09 -2.77
N LEU A 20 2.35 0.78 -2.71
CA LEU A 20 1.42 1.38 -1.75
C LEU A 20 1.88 1.14 -0.31
N ALA A 21 2.27 -0.09 0.03
CA ALA A 21 2.76 -0.46 1.36
C ALA A 21 4.07 0.26 1.72
N GLU A 22 5.01 0.38 0.77
CA GLU A 22 6.26 1.13 1.00
C GLU A 22 5.99 2.60 1.31
N ILE A 23 5.12 3.26 0.53
CA ILE A 23 4.77 4.66 0.72
C ILE A 23 4.01 4.87 2.03
N ALA A 24 3.01 4.03 2.31
CA ALA A 24 2.32 4.08 3.60
C ALA A 24 3.29 3.89 4.77
N GLY A 25 4.24 2.97 4.65
CA GLY A 25 5.30 2.75 5.64
C GLY A 25 6.19 3.98 5.85
N ASP A 26 6.57 4.68 4.79
CA ASP A 26 7.32 5.93 4.86
C ASP A 26 6.52 7.03 5.58
N LEU A 27 5.23 7.18 5.25
CA LEU A 27 4.35 8.16 5.90
C LEU A 27 4.17 7.85 7.40
N VAL A 28 3.95 6.58 7.76
CA VAL A 28 3.83 6.14 9.16
C VAL A 28 5.13 6.39 9.92
N ARG A 29 6.29 6.07 9.34
CA ARG A 29 7.60 6.36 9.95
C ARG A 29 7.79 7.85 10.22
N GLY A 30 7.36 8.72 9.30
CA GLY A 30 7.36 10.16 9.51
C GLY A 30 6.49 10.59 10.69
N VAL A 31 5.24 10.08 10.77
CA VAL A 31 4.34 10.36 11.91
C VAL A 31 4.94 9.90 13.24
N LEU A 32 5.53 8.71 13.29
CA LEU A 32 6.15 8.19 14.50
C LEU A 32 7.37 9.02 14.94
N ALA A 33 8.18 9.50 13.99
CA ALA A 33 9.30 10.38 14.28
C ALA A 33 8.84 11.74 14.87
N ASP A 34 7.72 12.28 14.37
CA ASP A 34 7.12 13.51 14.88
C ASP A 34 6.43 13.33 16.25
N ASN A 35 6.13 12.09 16.64
CA ASN A 35 5.39 11.75 17.87
C ASN A 35 6.15 10.72 18.73
N PRO A 36 7.37 11.03 19.22
CA PRO A 36 8.27 10.05 19.84
C PRO A 36 7.76 9.47 21.18
N HIS A 37 6.75 10.10 21.79
CA HIS A 37 6.17 9.64 23.06
C HIS A 37 5.03 8.64 22.87
N GLU A 38 4.45 8.55 21.67
CA GLU A 38 3.36 7.63 21.36
C GLU A 38 3.91 6.22 21.12
N ARG A 39 3.49 5.26 21.95
CA ARG A 39 4.04 3.88 21.93
C ARG A 39 3.17 2.87 21.20
N THR A 40 1.90 3.21 20.97
CA THR A 40 0.92 2.27 20.44
C THR A 40 0.08 2.96 19.37
N ILE A 41 -0.11 2.28 18.24
CA ILE A 41 -1.07 2.68 17.22
C ILE A 41 -2.36 1.90 17.50
N SER A 42 -3.43 2.61 17.87
CA SER A 42 -4.74 1.97 18.10
C SER A 42 -5.52 1.73 16.81
N LEU A 43 -5.26 2.52 15.77
CA LEU A 43 -5.90 2.41 14.46
C LEU A 43 -4.94 2.91 13.36
N LEU A 44 -4.81 2.14 12.29
CA LEU A 44 -4.11 2.53 11.08
C LEU A 44 -5.07 2.42 9.89
N ALA A 45 -5.23 3.51 9.17
CA ALA A 45 -6.00 3.56 7.93
C ALA A 45 -5.07 3.98 6.79
N ILE A 46 -5.18 3.29 5.66
CA ILE A 46 -4.53 3.67 4.40
C ILE A 46 -5.64 4.08 3.45
N SER A 47 -5.55 5.30 2.93
CA SER A 47 -6.47 5.83 1.95
C SER A 47 -5.72 6.19 0.67
N VAL A 48 -6.36 5.93 -0.47
CA VAL A 48 -5.89 6.30 -1.80
C VAL A 48 -6.97 7.16 -2.47
N SER A 49 -6.53 8.18 -3.21
CA SER A 49 -7.40 9.10 -3.94
C SER A 49 -6.86 9.30 -5.36
N TYR A 50 -7.59 10.05 -6.20
CA TYR A 50 -7.25 10.28 -7.60
C TYR A 50 -7.09 8.98 -8.40
N LEU A 51 -8.07 8.08 -8.25
CA LEU A 51 -8.10 6.83 -8.99
C LEU A 51 -8.36 7.11 -10.47
N GLU A 52 -7.50 6.60 -11.34
CA GLU A 52 -7.62 6.70 -12.79
C GLU A 52 -7.67 5.31 -13.42
N GLU A 53 -8.48 5.16 -14.47
CA GLU A 53 -8.41 3.99 -15.34
C GLU A 53 -7.17 4.13 -16.24
N SER A 54 -6.06 3.52 -15.82
CA SER A 54 -4.83 3.47 -16.61
C SER A 54 -4.59 2.06 -17.12
N PHE A 55 -4.63 1.90 -18.45
CA PHE A 55 -4.46 0.61 -19.11
C PHE A 55 -3.00 0.31 -19.50
N GLU A 56 -2.13 1.31 -19.49
CA GLU A 56 -0.76 1.21 -20.00
C GLU A 56 0.27 1.63 -18.95
N LEU A 57 1.15 0.70 -18.59
CA LEU A 57 2.29 0.99 -17.74
C LEU A 57 3.38 1.66 -18.58
N GLN A 58 3.57 2.96 -18.40
CA GLN A 58 4.67 3.69 -19.04
C GLN A 58 6.02 3.16 -18.56
N LEU A 59 6.90 2.80 -19.49
CA LEU A 59 8.26 2.34 -19.18
C LEU A 59 9.18 3.53 -18.86
N GLU A 60 10.12 3.31 -17.94
CA GLU A 60 11.11 4.31 -17.53
C GLU A 60 12.48 4.06 -18.17
N LEU A 61 13.10 5.12 -18.66
CA LEU A 61 14.51 5.13 -19.05
C LEU A 61 15.36 5.32 -17.79
N PRO A 62 16.29 4.42 -17.45
CA PRO A 62 17.07 4.51 -16.20
C PRO A 62 18.15 5.59 -16.32
N LEU A 63 17.85 6.78 -15.79
CA LEU A 63 18.74 7.96 -15.80
C LEU A 63 19.46 8.18 -14.46
N GLY A 64 19.17 7.37 -13.44
CA GLY A 64 19.72 7.49 -12.09
C GLY A 64 19.06 8.58 -11.24
N LEU A 65 17.81 8.96 -11.53
CA LEU A 65 17.11 10.00 -10.76
C LEU A 65 16.74 9.50 -9.35
N ALA A 66 16.71 10.41 -8.38
CA ALA A 66 16.50 10.07 -6.96
C ALA A 66 15.13 9.41 -6.70
N ASP A 67 14.12 9.78 -7.49
CA ASP A 67 12.73 9.34 -7.40
C ASP A 67 12.45 8.05 -8.18
N GLU A 68 13.41 7.51 -8.96
CA GLU A 68 13.22 6.30 -9.77
C GLU A 68 12.68 5.11 -8.98
N LYS A 69 13.05 4.99 -7.70
CA LYS A 69 12.57 3.92 -6.80
C LYS A 69 11.05 3.88 -6.67
N ARG A 70 10.39 5.02 -6.86
CA ARG A 70 8.94 5.22 -6.75
C ARG A 70 8.25 5.21 -8.12
N ARG A 71 8.99 5.17 -9.22
CA ARG A 71 8.41 5.15 -10.56
C ARG A 71 7.99 3.74 -10.97
N PRO A 72 6.74 3.55 -11.41
CA PRO A 72 6.18 2.23 -11.69
C PRO A 72 6.80 1.58 -12.94
N GLY A 73 7.29 2.37 -13.91
CA GLY A 73 7.91 1.86 -15.14
C GLY A 73 9.35 1.37 -15.04
N THR A 74 9.98 1.47 -13.86
CA THR A 74 11.34 0.94 -13.64
C THR A 74 11.35 -0.58 -13.62
N ARG A 75 12.52 -1.22 -13.77
CA ARG A 75 12.64 -2.69 -13.64
C ARG A 75 12.06 -3.21 -12.32
N LYS A 76 12.26 -2.48 -11.22
CA LYS A 76 11.70 -2.85 -9.91
C LYS A 76 10.19 -2.64 -9.87
N GLY A 77 9.69 -1.54 -10.43
CA GLY A 77 8.25 -1.27 -10.55
C GLY A 77 7.53 -2.33 -11.38
N LEU A 78 8.08 -2.70 -12.53
CA LEU A 78 7.62 -3.79 -13.38
C LEU A 78 7.54 -5.13 -12.63
N ALA A 79 8.61 -5.51 -11.93
CA ALA A 79 8.61 -6.75 -11.15
C ALA A 79 7.52 -6.78 -10.07
N ARG A 80 7.22 -5.63 -9.43
CA ARG A 80 6.11 -5.52 -8.48
C ARG A 80 4.75 -5.61 -9.17
N PHE A 81 4.60 -4.95 -10.31
CA PHE A 81 3.37 -5.00 -11.11
C PHE A 81 3.07 -6.42 -11.61
N ASP A 82 4.07 -7.15 -12.08
CA ASP A 82 3.93 -8.54 -12.53
C ASP A 82 3.54 -9.47 -11.37
N ALA A 83 4.13 -9.26 -10.19
CA ALA A 83 3.77 -10.00 -8.99
C ALA A 83 2.29 -9.77 -8.62
N ASP A 84 1.84 -8.52 -8.60
CA ASP A 84 0.45 -8.15 -8.31
C ASP A 84 -0.51 -8.76 -9.34
N ARG A 85 -0.21 -8.65 -10.64
CA ARG A 85 -0.98 -9.29 -11.72
C ARG A 85 -1.06 -10.81 -11.55
N ALA A 86 0.00 -11.46 -11.07
CA ALA A 86 -0.01 -12.89 -10.79
C ALA A 86 -0.92 -13.23 -9.60
N ILE A 87 -0.89 -12.44 -8.53
CA ILE A 87 -1.80 -12.58 -7.39
C ILE A 87 -3.26 -12.39 -7.81
N ASP A 88 -3.54 -11.37 -8.62
CA ASP A 88 -4.89 -11.09 -9.12
C ASP A 88 -5.44 -12.24 -9.96
N LYS A 89 -4.62 -12.83 -10.84
CA LYS A 89 -5.01 -14.02 -11.61
C LYS A 89 -5.36 -15.21 -10.71
N ILE A 90 -4.61 -15.41 -9.61
CA ILE A 90 -4.91 -16.48 -8.65
C ILE A 90 -6.25 -16.17 -7.96
N ARG A 91 -6.47 -14.93 -7.53
CA ARG A 91 -7.71 -14.51 -6.86
C ARG A 91 -8.92 -14.55 -7.77
N GLU A 92 -8.77 -14.21 -9.04
CA GLU A 92 -9.81 -14.30 -10.06
C GLU A 92 -10.23 -15.77 -10.26
N ARG A 93 -9.26 -16.68 -10.31
CA ARG A 93 -9.51 -18.11 -10.56
C ARG A 93 -10.02 -18.87 -9.34
N PHE A 94 -9.48 -18.58 -8.16
CA PHE A 94 -9.69 -19.39 -6.95
C PHE A 94 -10.42 -18.64 -5.82
N GLY A 95 -10.78 -17.38 -6.05
CA GLY A 95 -11.44 -16.51 -5.07
C GLY A 95 -10.45 -15.64 -4.30
N LYS A 96 -10.95 -14.53 -3.74
CA LYS A 96 -10.13 -13.51 -3.07
C LYS A 96 -9.28 -14.05 -1.92
N GLN A 97 -9.78 -15.07 -1.22
CA GLN A 97 -9.11 -15.70 -0.07
C GLN A 97 -8.02 -16.72 -0.47
N ALA A 98 -7.80 -16.95 -1.77
CA ALA A 98 -6.81 -17.93 -2.24
C ALA A 98 -5.37 -17.50 -1.96
N VAL A 99 -5.10 -16.19 -1.87
CA VAL A 99 -3.79 -15.65 -1.49
C VAL A 99 -3.93 -14.52 -0.49
N GLY A 100 -3.27 -14.68 0.66
CA GLY A 100 -3.18 -13.71 1.72
C GLY A 100 -1.79 -13.72 2.36
N TYR A 101 -1.59 -12.81 3.32
CA TYR A 101 -0.33 -12.76 4.07
C TYR A 101 -0.21 -13.98 4.97
N GLY A 102 0.89 -14.72 4.83
CA GLY A 102 1.15 -15.90 5.65
C GLY A 102 1.13 -15.58 7.16
N THR A 103 1.60 -14.40 7.57
CA THR A 103 1.50 -13.95 8.96
C THR A 103 0.05 -13.82 9.41
N VAL A 104 -0.85 -13.27 8.60
CA VAL A 104 -2.28 -13.16 8.90
C VAL A 104 -2.93 -14.55 8.95
N ALA A 105 -2.56 -15.46 8.03
CA ALA A 105 -3.08 -16.82 8.01
C ALA A 105 -2.59 -17.68 9.19
N LEU A 106 -1.40 -17.37 9.75
CA LEU A 106 -0.79 -18.10 10.85
C LEU A 106 -1.03 -17.45 12.23
N GLU A 107 -1.38 -16.16 12.29
CA GLU A 107 -1.76 -15.44 13.51
C GLU A 107 -3.21 -15.73 13.89
N ALA A 108 -3.50 -16.94 14.37
CA ALA A 108 -4.84 -17.36 14.77
C ALA A 108 -5.43 -16.64 16.01
N ALA A 109 -4.81 -15.59 16.56
CA ALA A 109 -5.24 -15.01 17.84
C ALA A 109 -5.06 -13.49 18.05
N ARG A 110 -4.48 -12.74 17.10
CA ARG A 110 -4.17 -11.30 17.30
C ARG A 110 -4.53 -10.38 16.14
N SER A 111 -5.14 -10.88 15.08
CA SER A 111 -5.60 -10.02 13.99
C SER A 111 -6.88 -9.28 14.37
N VAL A 112 -6.95 -8.01 13.99
CA VAL A 112 -8.19 -7.23 14.07
C VAL A 112 -9.18 -7.81 13.05
N PRO A 113 -10.39 -8.21 13.45
CA PRO A 113 -11.40 -8.73 12.52
C PRO A 113 -11.76 -7.74 11.41
N ASP A 114 -12.09 -8.25 10.22
CA ASP A 114 -12.44 -7.44 9.04
C ASP A 114 -13.65 -6.51 9.31
N GLU A 115 -14.52 -6.88 10.24
CA GLU A 115 -15.68 -6.08 10.68
C GLU A 115 -15.27 -4.72 11.27
N PHE A 116 -14.02 -4.57 11.76
CA PHE A 116 -13.50 -3.28 12.24
C PHE A 116 -13.03 -2.36 11.10
N ARG A 117 -13.09 -2.81 9.84
CA ARG A 117 -12.79 -1.99 8.65
C ARG A 117 -13.61 -0.70 8.62
N GLU A 118 -14.87 -0.75 9.04
CA GLU A 118 -15.76 0.43 9.11
C GLU A 118 -15.17 1.55 9.99
N LEU A 119 -14.36 1.24 11.00
CA LEU A 119 -13.69 2.26 11.83
C LEU A 119 -12.61 3.03 11.08
N ALA A 120 -12.04 2.44 10.04
CA ALA A 120 -11.04 3.06 9.18
C ALA A 120 -11.68 3.86 8.02
N GLU A 121 -12.98 3.70 7.78
CA GLU A 121 -13.72 4.40 6.74
C GLU A 121 -14.07 5.81 7.23
N LYS A 122 -13.52 6.82 6.57
CA LYS A 122 -13.85 8.23 6.78
C LYS A 122 -14.43 8.77 5.48
N GLU A 123 -15.53 9.51 5.54
CA GLU A 123 -15.96 10.29 4.38
C GLU A 123 -14.86 11.31 4.06
N LEU A 124 -14.37 11.25 2.81
CA LEU A 124 -13.34 12.12 2.26
C LEU A 124 -13.96 13.29 1.51
#